data_AF-A0A9E3YT23-F1
#
_entry.id   AF-A0A9E3YT23-F1
#
_cell.length_a   1.000
_cell.length_b   1.000
_cell.length_c   1.000
_cell.angle_alpha   90.00
_cell.angle_beta   90.00
_cell.angle_gamma   90.00
#
_symmetry.space_group_name_H-M   'P 1'
#
loop_
_entity.id
_entity.type
_entity.pdbx_description
1 polymer ?
#
loop_
_entity_poly.entity_id
_entity_poly.type
_entity_poly.pdbx_seq_one_letter_code
_entity_poly.pdbx_strand_id
1 'polypeptide(L)' 'MDYRRTGETNPFHFRSDRFCQVNGEWFFMTREKTQEGPYANRLEAGVGAERYIERMRGQHA' A
#
# COMPACT_ATOMS: atom_id res chain seq x y z
N MET A 1 -9.66 -6.62 -20.62
CA MET A 1 -8.92 -7.86 -20.32
C MET A 1 -9.09 -8.13 -18.83
N ASP A 2 -10.12 -8.92 -18.50
CA ASP A 2 -10.40 -9.38 -17.14
C ASP A 2 -9.32 -10.39 -16.72
N TYR A 3 -8.66 -10.13 -15.60
CA TYR A 3 -7.59 -10.96 -15.06
C TYR A 3 -8.16 -12.19 -14.36
N ARG A 4 -8.84 -13.06 -15.10
CA ARG A 4 -9.36 -14.35 -14.57
C ARG A 4 -8.63 -15.48 -15.26
N ARG A 5 -7.85 -16.28 -14.52
CA ARG A 5 -7.38 -17.57 -15.01
C ARG A 5 -8.58 -18.50 -15.11
N THR A 6 -8.74 -19.13 -16.27
CA THR A 6 -9.86 -20.02 -16.57
C THR A 6 -9.90 -21.18 -15.56
N GLY A 7 -10.92 -21.22 -14.70
CA GLY A 7 -11.16 -22.32 -13.75
C GLY A 7 -11.16 -21.98 -12.26
N GLU A 8 -10.82 -20.75 -11.84
CA GLU A 8 -10.89 -20.36 -10.42
C GLU A 8 -12.32 -19.90 -10.03
N THR A 9 -12.93 -20.59 -9.05
CA THR A 9 -14.29 -20.31 -8.55
C THR A 9 -14.32 -19.20 -7.48
N ASN A 10 -13.18 -18.59 -7.14
CA ASN A 10 -13.12 -17.58 -6.08
C ASN A 10 -13.03 -16.16 -6.67
N PRO A 11 -14.07 -15.31 -6.53
CA PRO A 11 -14.04 -13.92 -7.01
C PRO A 11 -13.20 -12.99 -6.10
N PHE A 12 -12.75 -13.46 -4.94
CA PHE A 12 -12.06 -12.64 -3.96
C PHE A 12 -10.56 -12.60 -4.22
N HIS A 13 -10.12 -11.55 -4.90
CA HIS A 13 -8.71 -11.16 -4.88
C HIS A 13 -8.38 -10.73 -3.44
N PHE A 14 -7.60 -11.51 -2.70
CA PHE A 14 -7.09 -11.07 -1.39
C PHE A 14 -6.14 -9.90 -1.63
N ARG A 15 -6.68 -8.68 -1.51
CA ARG A 15 -5.89 -7.45 -1.53
C ARG A 15 -5.63 -7.07 -0.09
N SER A 16 -4.45 -7.40 0.43
CA SER A 16 -3.98 -6.79 1.67
C SER A 16 -4.00 -5.27 1.48
N ASP A 17 -4.58 -4.56 2.46
CA ASP A 17 -4.44 -3.11 2.54
C ASP A 17 -2.93 -2.77 2.57
N ARG A 18 -2.56 -1.64 1.96
CA ARG A 18 -1.18 -1.14 2.00
C ARG A 18 -0.78 -0.64 3.38
N PHE A 19 -1.71 -0.47 4.31
CA PHE A 19 -1.44 -0.04 5.68
C PHE A 19 -1.39 -1.24 6.64
N CYS A 20 -0.38 -1.27 7.51
CA CYS A 20 -0.25 -2.25 8.58
C CYS A 20 0.08 -1.57 9.90
N GLN A 21 -0.28 -2.24 11.01
CA GLN A 21 0.11 -1.82 12.35
C GLN A 21 1.09 -2.86 12.93
N VAL A 22 2.22 -2.39 13.44
CA VAL A 22 3.24 -3.21 14.10
C VAL A 22 3.55 -2.55 15.44
N ASN A 23 3.39 -3.30 16.54
CA ASN A 23 3.63 -2.80 17.91
C ASN A 23 2.88 -1.49 18.26
N GLY A 24 1.68 -1.30 17.71
CA GLY A 24 0.88 -0.08 17.92
C GLY A 24 1.20 1.07 16.96
N GLU A 25 2.30 0.99 16.21
CA GLU A 25 2.72 1.99 15.23
C GLU A 25 2.22 1.64 13.84
N TRP A 26 1.90 2.68 13.05
CA TRP A 26 1.35 2.52 11.71
C TRP A 26 2.43 2.64 10.64
N PHE A 27 2.31 1.81 9.61
CA PHE A 27 3.20 1.80 8.45
C PHE A 27 2.40 1.66 7.15
N PHE A 28 3.02 1.97 6.02
CA PHE A 28 2.52 1.56 4.72
C PHE A 28 3.57 0.89 3.84
N MET A 29 3.13 0.01 2.95
CA MET A 29 3.97 -0.69 1.98
C MET A 29 3.98 0.02 0.63
N THR A 30 5.14 0.13 0.02
CA THR A 30 5.35 0.64 -1.35
C THR A 30 5.31 -0.50 -2.37
N ARG A 31 5.26 -0.17 -3.67
CA ARG A 31 5.28 -1.19 -4.74
C ARG A 31 6.63 -1.90 -4.84
N GLU A 32 7.67 -1.21 -4.39
CA GLU A 32 9.07 -1.63 -4.32
C GLU A 32 9.34 -2.49 -3.07
N LYS A 33 8.28 -2.82 -2.31
CA LYS A 33 8.31 -3.63 -1.09
C LYS A 33 9.08 -2.98 0.06
N THR A 34 9.18 -1.65 0.08
CA THR A 34 9.65 -0.90 1.25
C THR A 34 8.49 -0.65 2.22
N GLN A 35 8.82 -0.59 3.50
CA GLN A 35 7.88 -0.25 4.57
C GLN A 35 8.21 1.16 5.05
N GLU A 36 7.26 2.08 4.92
CA GLU A 36 7.43 3.49 5.30
C GLU A 36 6.66 3.77 6.61
N GLY A 37 7.28 4.53 7.51
CA GLY A 37 6.80 4.81 8.87
C GLY A 37 7.96 4.78 9.88
N PRO A 38 7.69 4.68 11.19
CA PRO A 38 6.37 4.59 11.82
C PRO A 38 5.57 5.91 11.79
N TYR A 39 4.25 5.78 11.91
CA TYR A 39 3.29 6.87 12.10
C TYR A 39 2.45 6.62 13.36
N ALA A 40 2.03 7.68 14.05
CA ALA A 40 1.30 7.50 15.31
C ALA A 40 -0.13 6.97 15.09
N ASN A 41 -0.72 7.24 13.93
CA ASN A 41 -2.04 6.74 13.56
C ASN A 41 -2.17 6.50 12.04
N ARG A 42 -3.24 5.81 11.63
CA ARG A 42 -3.50 5.47 10.23
C ARG A 42 -3.67 6.69 9.31
N LEU A 43 -4.19 7.80 9.83
CA LEU A 43 -4.39 9.02 9.05
C LEU A 43 -3.04 9.64 8.65
N GLU A 44 -2.10 9.72 9.59
CA GLU A 44 -0.74 10.20 9.32
C GLU A 44 0.01 9.30 8.32
N ALA A 45 -0.16 7.98 8.43
CA ALA A 45 0.37 7.05 7.43
C ALA A 45 -0.23 7.31 6.03
N GLY A 46 -1.51 7.68 5.96
CA GLY A 46 -2.19 8.09 4.73
C GLY A 46 -1.56 9.34 4.09
N VAL A 47 -1.32 10.38 4.88
CA VAL A 47 -0.65 11.60 4.41
C VAL A 47 0.78 11.30 3.94
N GLY A 48 1.53 10.47 4.67
CA GLY A 48 2.86 10.01 4.27
C GLY A 48 2.85 9.25 2.94
N ALA A 49 1.84 8.40 2.75
CA ALA A 49 1.62 7.65 1.52
C ALA A 49 1.37 8.56 0.30
N GLU A 50 0.59 9.63 0.45
CA GLU A 50 0.35 10.60 -0.61
C GLU A 50 1.65 11.34 -0.99
N ARG A 51 2.38 11.85 0.01
CA ARG A 51 3.68 12.51 -0.21
C ARG A 51 4.69 11.60 -0.89
N TYR A 52 4.73 10.32 -0.53
CA TYR A 52 5.57 9.33 -1.20
C TYR A 52 5.22 9.21 -2.69
N ILE A 53 3.92 9.13 -3.02
CA ILE A 53 3.45 9.03 -4.41
C ILE A 53 3.86 10.28 -5.20
N GLU A 54 3.66 11.48 -4.63
CA GLU A 54 4.06 12.74 -5.26
C GLU A 54 5.56 12.79 -5.56
N ARG A 55 6.39 12.39 -4.58
CA ARG A 55 7.85 12.27 -4.75
C ARG A 55 8.20 11.32 -5.89
N MET A 56 7.58 10.13 -5.91
CA MET A 56 7.88 9.12 -6.94
C MET A 56 7.42 9.54 -8.33
N ARG A 57 6.31 10.28 -8.44
CA ARG A 57 5.86 10.86 -9.71
C ARG A 57 6.82 11.93 -10.23
N GLY A 58 7.37 12.76 -9.34
CA GLY A 58 8.35 13.79 -9.71
C GLY A 58 9.73 13.24 -10.06
N GLN A 59 10.13 12.09 -9.53
CA GLN A 59 11.40 11.41 -9.87
C GLN A 59 11.38 10.73 -11.24
N HIS A 60 10.21 10.54 -11.84
CA HIS A 60 10.00 9.91 -13.14
C HIS A 60 9.79 10.92 -14.29
N ALA A 61 10.04 12.21 -14.05
CA ALA A 61 9.92 13.30 -15.02
C ALA A 61 11.27 13.65 -15.67
#